data_AF-A0A524GUI2-F1
#
_entry.id   AF-A0A524GUI2-F1
#
_cell.length_a   1.000
_cell.length_b   1.000
_cell.length_c   1.000
_cell.angle_alpha   90.00
_cell.angle_beta   90.00
_cell.angle_gamma   90.00
#
_symmetry.space_group_name_H-M   'P 1'
#
loop_
_entity.id
_entity.type
_entity.pdbx_description
1 polymer ?
#
loop_
_entity_poly.entity_id
_entity_poly.type
_entity_poly.pdbx_seq_one_letter_code
_entity_poly.pdbx_strand_id
1 'polypeptide(L)'
;LYFLALFWMVHMEALKSGLRGLSREELPPLWQTIKAGGHLMLPAFLLVGFLILGYSPMKSGLWAIVAVWGVSAMKKATRMGFKAVLDAMERGATGCLEVALACACAGIVIGCVTQTGLGLKFSGLVIDAAGGHLALSLVFVMGASLVLGMGLTTSAAYILTVILGGPVLVELGVNPLSAHMFVFYYACLSTITPPVALAAFAGAAIAGSKPFATGFESMRLAAVAYLVPFFFVYNPALIWKGTLAEIGFATLTATVGTVALGSAMMGYLMDRLNWFSRALLLAAGLGLIKPGLISDIFGTAVLGGLIVYQYRVGRRAAEAKIAAS
;
A
#
# COMPACT_ATOMS: atom_id res chain seq x y z
N LEU A 1 2.49 3.31 -6.74
CA LEU A 1 2.43 4.32 -5.66
C LEU A 1 2.85 3.75 -4.31
N TYR A 2 2.14 2.77 -3.72
CA TYR A 2 2.52 2.16 -2.43
C TYR A 2 3.99 1.76 -2.29
N PHE A 3 4.47 0.86 -3.16
CA PHE A 3 5.85 0.36 -3.10
C PHE A 3 6.86 1.48 -3.32
N LEU A 4 6.53 2.45 -4.19
CA LEU A 4 7.36 3.63 -4.40
C LEU A 4 7.43 4.49 -3.13
N ALA A 5 6.29 4.70 -2.46
CA ALA A 5 6.20 5.45 -1.21
C ALA A 5 7.04 4.81 -0.13
N LEU A 6 6.86 3.50 0.09
CA LEU A 6 7.64 2.75 1.08
C LEU A 6 9.12 2.75 0.76
N PHE A 7 9.49 2.47 -0.50
CA PHE A 7 10.89 2.52 -0.93
C PHE A 7 11.48 3.90 -0.66
N TRP A 8 10.78 4.96 -1.04
CA TRP A 8 11.23 6.33 -0.82
C TRP A 8 11.40 6.64 0.67
N MET A 9 10.40 6.32 1.50
CA MET A 9 10.45 6.59 2.94
C MET A 9 11.58 5.83 3.64
N VAL A 10 11.73 4.53 3.34
CA VAL A 10 12.83 3.71 3.89
C VAL A 10 14.18 4.23 3.41
N HIS A 11 14.30 4.61 2.13
CA HIS A 11 15.52 5.20 1.59
C HIS A 11 15.88 6.52 2.28
N MET A 12 14.90 7.41 2.48
CA MET A 12 15.09 8.67 3.20
C MET A 12 15.49 8.44 4.66
N GLU A 13 14.87 7.48 5.36
CA GLU A 13 15.27 7.13 6.73
C GLU A 13 16.71 6.60 6.78
N ALA A 14 17.09 5.76 5.82
CA ALA A 14 18.43 5.19 5.73
C ALA A 14 19.48 6.29 5.53
N LEU A 15 19.25 7.22 4.61
CA LEU A 15 20.13 8.37 4.38
C LEU A 15 20.24 9.26 5.63
N LYS A 16 19.09 9.57 6.25
CA LYS A 16 19.03 10.39 7.48
C LYS A 16 19.79 9.76 8.66
N SER A 17 19.79 8.44 8.72
CA SER A 17 20.47 7.63 9.74
C SER A 17 21.93 7.34 9.40
N GLY A 18 22.41 7.76 8.22
CA GLY A 18 23.77 7.52 7.76
C GLY A 18 24.08 6.05 7.44
N LEU A 19 23.05 5.23 7.19
CA LEU A 19 23.23 3.83 6.81
C LEU A 19 23.93 3.75 5.45
N ARG A 20 25.05 3.05 5.40
CA ARG A 20 25.78 2.78 4.16
C ARG A 20 25.35 1.41 3.62
N GLY A 21 25.18 1.33 2.30
CA GLY A 21 24.95 0.05 1.62
C GLY A 21 26.16 -0.86 1.77
N LEU A 22 25.93 -2.17 1.65
CA LEU A 22 26.99 -3.17 1.59
C LEU A 22 27.92 -2.90 0.39
N SER A 23 29.18 -3.31 0.53
CA SER A 23 30.15 -3.23 -0.57
C SER A 23 29.71 -4.15 -1.73
N ARG A 24 30.13 -3.84 -2.96
CA ARG A 24 29.78 -4.66 -4.15
C ARG A 24 30.20 -6.12 -4.02
N GLU A 25 31.23 -6.40 -3.23
CA GLU A 25 31.78 -7.74 -2.99
C GLU A 25 30.89 -8.57 -2.05
N GLU A 26 30.13 -7.93 -1.17
CA GLU A 26 29.19 -8.57 -0.24
C GLU A 26 27.81 -8.80 -0.85
N LEU A 27 27.54 -8.22 -2.04
CA LEU A 27 26.27 -8.41 -2.72
C LEU A 27 26.25 -9.76 -3.45
N PRO A 28 25.18 -10.57 -3.29
CA PRO A 28 25.03 -11.78 -4.07
C PRO A 28 24.98 -11.44 -5.56
N PRO A 29 25.70 -12.18 -6.43
CA PRO A 29 25.77 -11.89 -7.85
C PRO A 29 24.38 -11.99 -8.50
N LEU A 30 23.80 -10.84 -8.87
CA LEU A 30 22.44 -10.70 -9.37
C LEU A 30 22.09 -11.72 -10.46
N TRP A 31 22.99 -11.90 -11.43
CA TRP A 31 22.79 -12.82 -12.55
C TRP A 31 22.74 -14.29 -12.13
N GLN A 32 23.54 -14.68 -11.13
CA GLN A 32 23.50 -16.04 -10.60
C GLN A 32 22.20 -16.28 -9.84
N THR A 33 21.72 -15.32 -9.05
CA THR A 33 20.45 -15.41 -8.33
C THR A 33 19.26 -15.49 -9.29
N ILE A 34 19.23 -14.65 -10.33
CA ILE A 34 18.19 -14.69 -11.37
C ILE A 34 18.25 -16.01 -12.14
N LYS A 35 19.44 -16.48 -12.54
CA LYS A 35 19.57 -17.78 -13.19
C LYS A 35 19.12 -18.90 -12.26
N ALA A 36 19.42 -18.84 -10.97
CA ALA A 36 19.07 -19.87 -9.99
C ALA A 36 17.54 -19.96 -9.78
N GLY A 37 16.87 -18.85 -9.48
CA GLY A 37 15.47 -18.81 -9.04
C GLY A 37 14.50 -18.09 -9.98
N GLY A 38 14.96 -17.35 -10.98
CA GLY A 38 14.11 -16.45 -11.80
C GLY A 38 13.00 -17.15 -12.58
N HIS A 39 13.21 -18.40 -12.98
CA HIS A 39 12.16 -19.23 -13.58
C HIS A 39 10.89 -19.33 -12.71
N LEU A 40 11.01 -19.33 -11.37
CA LEU A 40 9.89 -19.38 -10.43
C LEU A 40 8.99 -18.13 -10.46
N MET A 41 9.41 -17.05 -11.14
CA MET A 41 8.56 -15.88 -11.36
C MET A 41 7.60 -16.05 -12.54
N LEU A 42 7.86 -17.00 -13.45
CA LEU A 42 7.03 -17.24 -14.64
C LEU A 42 5.54 -17.47 -14.30
N PRO A 43 5.16 -18.25 -13.29
CA PRO A 43 3.75 -18.45 -12.93
C PRO A 43 3.04 -17.16 -12.49
N ALA A 44 3.75 -16.23 -11.84
CA ALA A 44 3.17 -14.94 -11.47
C ALA A 44 2.90 -14.09 -12.72
N PHE A 45 3.81 -14.08 -13.69
CA PHE A 45 3.58 -13.40 -14.98
C PHE A 45 2.44 -14.05 -15.78
N LEU A 46 2.35 -15.38 -15.78
CA LEU A 46 1.26 -16.11 -16.44
C LEU A 46 -0.10 -15.79 -15.79
N LEU A 47 -0.17 -15.75 -14.46
CA LEU A 47 -1.39 -15.36 -13.74
C LEU A 47 -1.87 -13.99 -14.18
N VAL A 48 -0.98 -12.99 -14.20
CA VAL A 48 -1.30 -11.63 -14.65
C VAL A 48 -1.68 -11.62 -16.13
N GLY A 49 -0.96 -12.38 -16.97
CA GLY A 49 -1.27 -12.53 -18.39
C GLY A 49 -2.68 -13.08 -18.65
N PHE A 50 -3.08 -14.14 -17.92
CA PHE A 50 -4.43 -14.69 -18.04
C PHE A 50 -5.52 -13.69 -17.63
N LEU A 51 -5.28 -12.91 -16.56
CA LEU A 51 -6.21 -11.84 -16.16
C LEU A 51 -6.34 -10.76 -17.24
N ILE A 52 -5.23 -10.34 -17.85
CA ILE A 52 -5.22 -9.36 -18.95
C ILE A 52 -5.97 -9.90 -20.18
N LEU A 53 -5.85 -11.20 -20.46
CA LEU A 53 -6.59 -11.89 -21.53
C LEU A 53 -8.08 -12.10 -21.19
N GLY A 54 -8.56 -11.62 -20.04
CA GLY A 54 -9.96 -11.68 -19.64
C GLY A 54 -10.38 -13.03 -19.04
N TYR A 55 -9.45 -13.89 -18.65
CA TYR A 55 -9.79 -15.13 -17.96
C TYR A 55 -10.27 -14.81 -16.55
N SER A 56 -11.20 -15.62 -16.02
CA SER A 56 -11.67 -15.42 -14.65
C SER A 56 -10.51 -15.59 -13.65
N PRO A 57 -10.53 -14.90 -12.48
CA PRO A 57 -9.50 -15.05 -11.46
C PRO A 57 -9.29 -16.50 -11.02
N MET A 58 -10.38 -17.28 -10.93
CA MET A 58 -10.33 -18.70 -10.60
C MET A 58 -9.58 -19.53 -11.66
N LYS A 59 -9.89 -19.33 -12.96
CA LYS A 59 -9.17 -20.02 -14.05
C LYS A 59 -7.71 -19.61 -14.10
N SER A 60 -7.42 -18.31 -13.94
CA SER A 60 -6.06 -17.77 -13.93
C SER A 60 -5.23 -18.37 -12.79
N GLY A 61 -5.81 -18.47 -11.60
CA GLY A 61 -5.18 -19.12 -10.45
C GLY A 61 -4.90 -20.62 -10.68
N LEU A 62 -5.87 -21.36 -11.24
CA LEU A 62 -5.68 -22.77 -11.57
C LEU A 62 -4.50 -22.98 -12.53
N TRP A 63 -4.47 -22.24 -13.64
CA TRP A 63 -3.37 -22.35 -14.60
C TRP A 63 -2.03 -21.86 -14.04
N ALA A 64 -2.04 -20.88 -13.15
CA ALA A 64 -0.84 -20.45 -12.44
C ALA A 64 -0.30 -21.55 -11.52
N ILE A 65 -1.16 -22.30 -10.80
CA ILE A 65 -0.74 -23.44 -9.97
C ILE A 65 -0.13 -24.55 -10.83
N VAL A 66 -0.76 -24.89 -11.96
CA VAL A 66 -0.22 -25.87 -12.93
C VAL A 66 1.13 -25.40 -13.46
N ALA A 67 1.26 -24.10 -13.77
CA ALA A 67 2.51 -23.51 -14.21
C ALA A 67 3.60 -23.54 -13.11
N VAL A 68 3.26 -23.26 -11.85
CA VAL A 68 4.19 -23.40 -10.71
C VAL A 68 4.74 -24.82 -10.69
N TRP A 69 3.87 -25.83 -10.73
CA TRP A 69 4.31 -27.22 -10.70
C TRP A 69 5.21 -27.58 -11.90
N GLY A 70 4.83 -27.18 -13.11
CA GLY A 70 5.61 -27.43 -14.32
C GLY A 70 6.98 -26.74 -14.32
N VAL A 71 7.02 -25.47 -13.91
CA VAL A 71 8.26 -24.67 -13.80
C VAL A 71 9.17 -25.22 -12.70
N SER A 72 8.60 -25.60 -11.55
CA SER A 72 9.35 -26.19 -10.44
C SER A 72 10.05 -27.48 -10.87
N ALA A 73 9.45 -28.25 -11.79
CA ALA A 73 10.02 -29.49 -12.31
C ALA A 73 11.20 -29.28 -13.29
N MET A 74 11.41 -28.07 -13.83
CA MET A 74 12.49 -27.77 -14.79
C MET A 74 13.89 -27.88 -14.18
N LYS A 75 14.02 -27.73 -12.86
CA LYS A 75 15.30 -27.89 -12.16
C LYS A 75 15.21 -28.90 -11.04
N LYS A 76 16.25 -29.75 -10.92
CA LYS A 76 16.36 -30.72 -9.82
C LYS A 76 16.26 -30.06 -8.44
N ALA A 77 16.85 -28.87 -8.27
CA ALA A 77 16.86 -28.15 -7.00
C ALA A 77 15.48 -27.66 -6.54
N THR A 78 14.54 -27.45 -7.46
CA THR A 78 13.19 -26.95 -7.17
C THR A 78 12.12 -28.01 -7.38
N ARG A 79 12.48 -29.19 -7.88
CA ARG A 79 11.51 -30.22 -8.25
C ARG A 79 10.79 -30.74 -7.01
N MET A 80 9.47 -30.62 -7.02
CA MET A 80 8.63 -31.21 -5.98
C MET A 80 8.43 -32.71 -6.24
N GLY A 81 8.68 -33.53 -5.23
CA GLY A 81 8.32 -34.96 -5.25
C GLY A 81 6.81 -35.15 -5.07
N PHE A 82 6.31 -36.36 -5.34
CA PHE A 82 4.88 -36.69 -5.23
C PHE A 82 4.30 -36.34 -3.84
N LYS A 83 5.01 -36.72 -2.77
CA LYS A 83 4.61 -36.40 -1.39
C LYS A 83 4.51 -34.89 -1.15
N ALA A 84 5.51 -34.12 -1.59
CA ALA A 84 5.50 -32.66 -1.44
C ALA A 84 4.35 -32.00 -2.22
N VAL A 85 3.95 -32.56 -3.36
CA VAL A 85 2.78 -32.08 -4.11
C VAL A 85 1.48 -32.39 -3.33
N LEU A 86 1.35 -33.60 -2.80
CA LEU A 86 0.19 -33.96 -1.95
C LEU A 86 0.12 -33.07 -0.70
N ASP A 87 1.23 -32.88 0.01
CA ASP A 87 1.31 -32.00 1.17
C ASP A 87 0.93 -30.56 0.81
N ALA A 88 1.33 -30.07 -0.38
CA ALA A 88 0.93 -28.75 -0.86
C ALA A 88 -0.56 -28.65 -1.18
N MET A 89 -1.16 -29.71 -1.75
CA MET A 89 -2.61 -29.78 -1.99
C MET A 89 -3.39 -29.81 -0.67
N GLU A 90 -2.94 -30.59 0.32
CA GLU A 90 -3.52 -30.63 1.66
C GLU A 90 -3.46 -29.26 2.35
N ARG A 91 -2.29 -28.60 2.29
CA ARG A 91 -2.13 -27.22 2.81
C ARG A 91 -3.01 -26.22 2.08
N GLY A 92 -3.20 -26.37 0.78
CA GLY A 92 -4.12 -25.56 -0.01
C GLY A 92 -5.59 -25.76 0.41
N ALA A 93 -6.00 -27.01 0.59
CA ALA A 93 -7.35 -27.37 1.02
C ALA A 93 -7.65 -26.86 2.44
N THR A 94 -6.74 -27.07 3.39
CA THR A 94 -6.87 -26.59 4.77
C THR A 94 -6.84 -25.07 4.87
N GLY A 95 -5.95 -24.40 4.11
CA GLY A 95 -5.94 -22.93 4.02
C GLY A 95 -7.22 -22.33 3.42
N CYS A 96 -7.90 -23.06 2.53
CA CYS A 96 -9.18 -22.64 1.97
C CYS A 96 -10.32 -22.67 3.00
N LEU A 97 -10.26 -23.57 3.99
CA LEU A 97 -11.31 -23.68 5.02
C LEU A 97 -11.47 -22.38 5.82
N GLU A 98 -10.37 -21.68 6.12
CA GLU A 98 -10.41 -20.39 6.81
C GLU A 98 -11.18 -19.34 6.01
N VAL A 99 -10.90 -19.24 4.71
CA VAL A 99 -11.59 -18.29 3.82
C VAL A 99 -13.06 -18.68 3.65
N ALA A 100 -13.35 -19.99 3.53
CA ALA A 100 -14.72 -20.48 3.39
C ALA A 100 -15.58 -20.17 4.62
N LEU A 101 -15.05 -20.39 5.83
CA LEU A 101 -15.74 -20.07 7.08
C LEU A 101 -15.95 -18.55 7.23
N ALA A 102 -14.93 -17.75 6.93
CA ALA A 102 -15.04 -16.29 6.94
C ALA A 102 -16.13 -15.79 5.99
N CYS A 103 -16.18 -16.31 4.76
CA CYS A 103 -17.21 -15.99 3.77
C CYS A 103 -18.60 -16.45 4.23
N ALA A 104 -18.72 -17.62 4.85
CA ALA A 104 -20.00 -18.12 5.37
C ALA A 104 -20.54 -17.24 6.49
N CYS A 105 -19.71 -16.91 7.49
CA CYS A 105 -20.07 -16.00 8.57
C CYS A 105 -20.41 -14.60 8.04
N ALA A 106 -19.61 -14.09 7.10
CA ALA A 106 -19.89 -12.82 6.47
C ALA A 106 -21.20 -12.81 5.68
N GLY A 107 -21.55 -13.90 5.00
CA GLY A 107 -22.83 -14.04 4.30
C GLY A 107 -24.02 -13.90 5.25
N ILE A 108 -23.92 -14.47 6.46
CA ILE A 108 -24.92 -14.31 7.52
C ILE A 108 -25.00 -12.85 7.96
N VAL A 109 -23.85 -12.21 8.22
CA VAL A 109 -23.78 -10.79 8.60
C VAL A 109 -24.38 -9.90 7.51
N ILE A 110 -24.02 -10.11 6.23
CA ILE A 110 -24.58 -9.39 5.08
C ILE A 110 -26.08 -9.58 5.02
N GLY A 111 -26.56 -10.81 5.18
CA GLY A 111 -27.99 -11.13 5.19
C GLY A 111 -28.72 -10.35 6.27
N CYS A 112 -28.22 -10.37 7.51
CA CYS A 112 -28.79 -9.59 8.61
C CYS A 112 -28.73 -8.08 8.34
N VAL A 113 -27.58 -7.54 7.93
CA VAL A 113 -27.37 -6.10 7.69
C VAL A 113 -28.27 -5.59 6.56
N THR A 114 -28.42 -6.37 5.49
CA THR A 114 -29.25 -6.02 4.35
C THR A 114 -30.74 -6.11 4.70
N GLN A 115 -31.18 -7.19 5.35
CA GLN A 115 -32.59 -7.38 5.71
C GLN A 115 -33.07 -6.43 6.81
N THR A 116 -32.20 -6.06 7.75
CA THR A 116 -32.52 -5.08 8.82
C THR A 116 -32.40 -3.62 8.37
N GLY A 117 -31.83 -3.37 7.18
CA GLY A 117 -31.49 -2.03 6.72
C GLY A 117 -30.39 -1.34 7.54
N LEU A 118 -29.67 -2.10 8.38
CA LEU A 118 -28.61 -1.56 9.24
C LEU A 118 -27.48 -0.92 8.43
N GLY A 119 -27.18 -1.47 7.24
CA GLY A 119 -26.14 -0.92 6.35
C GLY A 119 -26.47 0.50 5.91
N LEU A 120 -27.71 0.75 5.48
CA LEU A 120 -28.18 2.08 5.10
C LEU A 120 -28.25 3.03 6.29
N LYS A 121 -28.67 2.55 7.46
CA LYS A 121 -28.66 3.38 8.69
C LYS A 121 -27.23 3.75 9.10
N PHE A 122 -26.28 2.82 8.99
CA PHE A 122 -24.88 3.09 9.28
C PHE A 122 -24.27 4.08 8.27
N SER A 123 -24.57 3.93 6.98
CA SER A 123 -24.23 4.92 5.96
C SER A 123 -24.76 6.31 6.34
N GLY A 124 -26.06 6.41 6.67
CA GLY A 124 -26.68 7.66 7.09
C GLY A 124 -25.99 8.28 8.29
N LEU A 125 -25.73 7.52 9.36
CA LEU A 125 -25.02 8.01 10.55
C LEU A 125 -23.63 8.56 10.22
N VAL A 126 -22.87 7.88 9.37
CA VAL A 126 -21.52 8.33 8.98
C VAL A 126 -21.59 9.58 8.10
N ILE A 127 -22.52 9.62 7.15
CA ILE A 127 -22.73 10.76 6.24
C ILE A 127 -23.21 11.99 7.01
N ASP A 128 -24.17 11.81 7.91
CA ASP A 128 -24.71 12.87 8.77
C ASP A 128 -23.64 13.40 9.73
N ALA A 129 -22.89 12.51 10.38
CA ALA A 129 -21.75 12.91 11.22
C ALA A 129 -20.67 13.64 10.43
N ALA A 130 -20.51 13.31 9.14
CA ALA A 130 -19.58 13.98 8.24
C ALA A 130 -20.15 15.28 7.62
N GLY A 131 -21.42 15.60 7.88
CA GLY A 131 -22.11 16.74 7.26
C GLY A 131 -22.21 16.63 5.73
N GLY A 132 -22.21 15.41 5.19
CA GLY A 132 -22.18 15.15 3.74
C GLY A 132 -20.80 15.34 3.09
N HIS A 133 -19.75 15.70 3.84
CA HIS A 133 -18.42 15.91 3.27
C HIS A 133 -17.67 14.58 3.06
N LEU A 134 -17.46 14.22 1.78
CA LEU A 134 -16.72 12.99 1.39
C LEU A 134 -15.38 12.84 2.11
N ALA A 135 -14.61 13.92 2.28
CA ALA A 135 -13.30 13.85 2.95
C ALA A 135 -13.39 13.35 4.39
N LEU A 136 -14.39 13.83 5.13
CA LEU A 136 -14.60 13.46 6.52
C LEU A 136 -15.20 12.05 6.63
N SER A 137 -16.11 11.69 5.72
CA SER A 137 -16.63 10.32 5.61
C SER A 137 -15.52 9.30 5.33
N LEU A 138 -14.55 9.62 4.47
CA LEU A 138 -13.38 8.76 4.22
C LEU A 138 -12.55 8.56 5.49
N VAL A 139 -12.39 9.58 6.33
CA VAL A 139 -11.68 9.47 7.62
C VAL A 139 -12.44 8.56 8.59
N PHE A 140 -13.77 8.69 8.68
CA PHE A 140 -14.59 7.80 9.50
C PHE A 140 -14.56 6.35 9.01
N VAL A 141 -14.69 6.12 7.71
CA VAL A 141 -14.60 4.79 7.11
C VAL A 141 -13.21 4.19 7.28
N MET A 142 -12.15 4.99 7.16
CA MET A 142 -10.77 4.59 7.46
C MET A 142 -10.65 4.13 8.91
N GLY A 143 -11.12 4.92 9.88
CA GLY A 143 -11.07 4.57 11.30
C GLY A 143 -11.83 3.28 11.59
N ALA A 144 -13.07 3.17 11.09
CA ALA A 144 -13.85 1.95 11.22
C ALA A 144 -13.13 0.74 10.61
N SER A 145 -12.52 0.90 9.44
CA SER A 145 -11.81 -0.18 8.74
C SER A 145 -10.53 -0.62 9.46
N LEU A 146 -9.80 0.31 10.08
CA LEU A 146 -8.63 0.01 10.90
C LEU A 146 -8.99 -0.75 12.18
N VAL A 147 -10.12 -0.43 12.82
CA VAL A 147 -10.59 -1.11 14.03
C VAL A 147 -11.16 -2.49 13.70
N LEU A 148 -12.01 -2.58 12.68
CA LEU A 148 -12.65 -3.84 12.26
C LEU A 148 -11.66 -4.83 11.63
N GLY A 149 -10.52 -4.36 11.13
CA GLY A 149 -9.45 -5.22 10.60
C GLY A 149 -8.73 -6.05 11.67
N MET A 150 -9.10 -5.92 12.95
CA MET A 150 -8.39 -6.51 14.08
C MET A 150 -8.37 -8.05 14.09
N GLY A 151 -7.16 -8.62 14.04
CA GLY A 151 -6.87 -10.00 14.45
C GLY A 151 -7.43 -11.11 13.56
N LEU A 152 -8.01 -10.74 12.43
CA LEU A 152 -8.59 -11.64 11.42
C LEU A 152 -7.62 -11.83 10.26
N THR A 153 -7.78 -12.88 9.47
CA THR A 153 -7.11 -12.94 8.16
C THR A 153 -7.61 -11.82 7.25
N THR A 154 -6.73 -11.34 6.36
CA THR A 154 -7.01 -10.22 5.46
C THR A 154 -8.32 -10.39 4.69
N SER A 155 -8.63 -11.61 4.27
CA SER A 155 -9.89 -11.95 3.61
C SER A 155 -11.11 -11.67 4.50
N ALA A 156 -11.10 -12.16 5.75
CA ALA A 156 -12.19 -11.95 6.70
C ALA A 156 -12.34 -10.47 7.10
N ALA A 157 -11.22 -9.80 7.37
CA ALA A 157 -11.17 -8.37 7.69
C ALA A 157 -11.77 -7.52 6.56
N TYR A 158 -11.39 -7.81 5.31
CA TYR A 158 -11.96 -7.12 4.15
C TYR A 158 -13.47 -7.30 4.04
N ILE A 159 -13.98 -8.53 4.22
CA ILE A 159 -15.40 -8.75 4.06
C ILE A 159 -16.18 -7.99 5.14
N LEU A 160 -15.75 -7.97 6.40
CA LEU A 160 -16.41 -7.18 7.45
C LEU A 160 -16.38 -5.67 7.15
N THR A 161 -15.23 -5.16 6.71
CA THR A 161 -15.07 -3.72 6.44
C THR A 161 -15.86 -3.25 5.24
N VAL A 162 -15.97 -4.04 4.17
CA VAL A 162 -16.75 -3.65 2.99
C VAL A 162 -18.25 -3.68 3.21
N ILE A 163 -18.75 -4.52 4.11
CA ILE A 163 -20.18 -4.56 4.48
C ILE A 163 -20.64 -3.23 5.09
N LEU A 164 -19.78 -2.61 5.90
CA LEU A 164 -20.12 -1.38 6.61
C LEU A 164 -19.63 -0.14 5.87
N GLY A 165 -18.39 -0.14 5.38
CA GLY A 165 -17.77 1.02 4.72
C GLY A 165 -18.08 1.14 3.24
N GLY A 166 -18.32 0.01 2.54
CA GLY A 166 -18.60 0.00 1.11
C GLY A 166 -19.85 0.81 0.74
N PRO A 167 -21.03 0.52 1.34
CA PRO A 167 -22.25 1.27 1.09
C PRO A 167 -22.10 2.77 1.31
N VAL A 168 -21.43 3.20 2.40
CA VAL A 168 -21.20 4.63 2.72
C VAL A 168 -20.51 5.34 1.56
N LEU A 169 -19.42 4.76 1.05
CA LEU A 169 -18.62 5.40 0.00
C LEU A 169 -19.34 5.38 -1.34
N VAL A 170 -20.01 4.28 -1.69
CA VAL A 170 -20.76 4.18 -2.94
C VAL A 170 -21.95 5.15 -2.95
N GLU A 171 -22.63 5.33 -1.81
CA GLU A 171 -23.71 6.30 -1.64
C GLU A 171 -23.24 7.74 -1.80
N LEU A 172 -22.01 8.05 -1.36
CA LEU A 172 -21.34 9.34 -1.60
C LEU A 172 -20.80 9.51 -3.04
N GLY A 173 -21.12 8.59 -3.95
CA GLY A 173 -20.74 8.64 -5.36
C GLY A 173 -19.31 8.16 -5.67
N VAL A 174 -18.63 7.53 -4.71
CA VAL A 174 -17.30 6.95 -4.95
C VAL A 174 -17.44 5.74 -5.87
N ASN A 175 -16.50 5.59 -6.80
CA ASN A 175 -16.49 4.43 -7.66
C ASN A 175 -16.46 3.13 -6.84
N PRO A 176 -17.27 2.10 -7.16
CA PRO A 176 -17.28 0.85 -6.40
C PRO A 176 -15.89 0.22 -6.27
N LEU A 177 -15.09 0.17 -7.34
CA LEU A 177 -13.74 -0.38 -7.27
C LEU A 177 -12.86 0.40 -6.29
N SER A 178 -12.92 1.74 -6.32
CA SER A 178 -12.20 2.59 -5.35
C SER A 178 -12.70 2.38 -3.93
N ALA A 179 -14.01 2.25 -3.70
CA ALA A 179 -14.59 2.01 -2.38
C ALA A 179 -14.11 0.66 -1.79
N HIS A 180 -14.18 -0.41 -2.59
CA HIS A 180 -13.67 -1.73 -2.24
C HIS A 180 -12.15 -1.72 -1.96
N MET A 181 -11.37 -1.07 -2.82
CA MET A 181 -9.93 -0.91 -2.60
C MET A 181 -9.63 -0.09 -1.36
N PHE A 182 -10.40 0.95 -1.06
CA PHE A 182 -10.21 1.84 0.09
C PHE A 182 -10.33 1.06 1.40
N VAL A 183 -11.44 0.36 1.60
CA VAL A 183 -11.66 -0.46 2.81
C VAL A 183 -10.67 -1.62 2.91
N PHE A 184 -10.37 -2.30 1.78
CA PHE A 184 -9.38 -3.37 1.72
C PHE A 184 -7.99 -2.88 2.16
N TYR A 185 -7.60 -1.68 1.75
CA TYR A 185 -6.32 -1.09 2.09
C TYR A 185 -6.16 -0.90 3.60
N TYR A 186 -7.17 -0.31 4.25
CA TYR A 186 -7.12 -0.08 5.70
C TYR A 186 -7.31 -1.36 6.50
N ALA A 187 -8.07 -2.32 5.99
CA ALA A 187 -8.11 -3.67 6.57
C ALA A 187 -6.69 -4.26 6.61
N CYS A 188 -5.89 -4.11 5.55
CA CYS A 188 -4.49 -4.56 5.54
C CYS A 188 -3.60 -3.73 6.48
N LEU A 189 -3.72 -2.39 6.44
CA LEU A 189 -2.90 -1.50 7.27
C LEU A 189 -3.22 -1.61 8.78
N SER A 190 -4.39 -2.13 9.16
CA SER A 190 -4.72 -2.41 10.57
C SER A 190 -3.65 -3.28 11.27
N THR A 191 -3.03 -4.20 10.52
CA THR A 191 -2.00 -5.13 11.02
C THR A 191 -0.70 -4.45 11.44
N ILE A 192 -0.49 -3.18 11.06
CA ILE A 192 0.64 -2.35 11.49
C ILE A 192 0.21 -1.12 12.31
N THR A 193 -1.10 -0.91 12.52
CA THR A 193 -1.66 0.27 13.19
C THR A 193 -2.04 -0.06 14.64
N PRO A 194 -1.45 0.58 15.67
CA PRO A 194 -1.92 0.45 17.05
C PRO A 194 -3.38 0.91 17.21
N PRO A 195 -4.20 0.25 18.07
CA PRO A 195 -3.85 -0.79 19.03
C PRO A 195 -3.80 -2.22 18.46
N VAL A 196 -4.19 -2.42 17.20
CA VAL A 196 -4.32 -3.74 16.57
C VAL A 196 -2.95 -4.34 16.24
N ALA A 197 -2.20 -3.68 15.35
CA ALA A 197 -0.79 -3.87 15.02
C ALA A 197 -0.19 -5.30 15.13
N LEU A 198 -0.96 -6.34 14.80
CA LEU A 198 -0.58 -7.74 15.04
C LEU A 198 0.77 -8.12 14.43
N ALA A 199 1.03 -7.68 13.19
CA ALA A 199 2.29 -7.96 12.50
C ALA A 199 3.45 -7.17 13.12
N ALA A 200 3.23 -5.90 13.49
CA ALA A 200 4.25 -5.09 14.14
C ALA A 200 4.57 -5.60 15.56
N PHE A 201 3.60 -6.15 16.28
CA PHE A 201 3.79 -6.75 17.61
C PHE A 201 4.56 -8.08 17.53
N ALA A 202 4.27 -8.91 16.53
CA ALA A 202 5.09 -10.10 16.24
C ALA A 202 6.53 -9.70 15.88
N GLY A 203 6.70 -8.68 15.04
CA GLY A 203 8.02 -8.11 14.73
C GLY A 203 8.75 -7.58 15.97
N ALA A 204 8.03 -6.95 16.89
CA ALA A 204 8.58 -6.48 18.16
C ALA A 204 9.07 -7.63 19.06
N ALA A 205 8.33 -8.75 19.10
CA ALA A 205 8.74 -9.94 19.84
C ALA A 205 10.03 -10.55 19.27
N ILE A 206 10.21 -10.54 17.95
CA ILE A 206 11.44 -10.99 17.28
C ILE A 206 12.61 -10.03 17.57
N ALA A 207 12.35 -8.72 17.51
CA ALA A 207 13.37 -7.69 17.68
C ALA A 207 13.72 -7.37 19.15
N GLY A 208 12.97 -7.91 20.11
CA GLY A 208 13.13 -7.60 21.54
C GLY A 208 12.73 -6.17 21.91
N SER A 209 11.86 -5.52 21.13
CA SER A 209 11.42 -4.14 21.33
C SER A 209 10.00 -4.05 21.90
N LYS A 210 9.60 -2.86 22.39
CA LYS A 210 8.26 -2.66 22.96
C LYS A 210 7.20 -2.69 21.83
N PRO A 211 6.14 -3.54 21.93
CA PRO A 211 5.15 -3.71 20.86
C PRO A 211 4.53 -2.40 20.34
N PHE A 212 4.05 -1.54 21.24
CA PHE A 212 3.45 -0.25 20.84
C PHE A 212 4.45 0.68 20.15
N ALA A 213 5.69 0.75 20.62
CA ALA A 213 6.72 1.59 20.00
C ALA A 213 7.03 1.11 18.57
N THR A 214 7.15 -0.21 18.38
CA THR A 214 7.32 -0.81 17.04
C THR A 214 6.12 -0.54 16.15
N GLY A 215 4.90 -0.59 16.68
CA GLY A 215 3.69 -0.24 15.94
C GLY A 215 3.67 1.22 15.48
N PHE A 216 4.01 2.18 16.35
CA PHE A 216 4.10 3.59 15.98
C PHE A 216 5.21 3.86 14.96
N GLU A 217 6.38 3.21 15.10
CA GLU A 217 7.45 3.33 14.10
C GLU A 217 7.06 2.71 12.76
N SER A 218 6.36 1.57 12.77
CA SER A 218 5.82 0.96 11.55
C SER A 218 4.83 1.88 10.86
N MET A 219 3.89 2.49 11.61
CA MET A 219 2.97 3.50 11.09
C MET A 219 3.74 4.69 10.51
N ARG A 220 4.77 5.20 11.20
CA ARG A 220 5.60 6.31 10.72
C ARG A 220 6.27 5.99 9.38
N LEU A 221 6.88 4.81 9.27
CA LEU A 221 7.55 4.35 8.04
C LEU A 221 6.56 4.06 6.90
N ALA A 222 5.34 3.67 7.22
CA ALA A 222 4.28 3.38 6.26
C ALA A 222 3.30 4.56 6.06
N ALA A 223 3.58 5.74 6.59
CA ALA A 223 2.54 6.75 6.76
C ALA A 223 1.94 7.25 5.44
N VAL A 224 2.73 7.30 4.36
CA VAL A 224 2.21 7.63 3.02
C VAL A 224 1.27 6.55 2.49
N ALA A 225 1.42 5.29 2.90
CA ALA A 225 0.48 4.22 2.54
C ALA A 225 -0.94 4.48 3.06
N TYR A 226 -1.10 5.20 4.18
CA TYR A 226 -2.41 5.63 4.67
C TYR A 226 -3.01 6.74 3.81
N LEU A 227 -2.21 7.45 3.02
CA LEU A 227 -2.70 8.53 2.16
C LEU A 227 -3.07 8.01 0.77
N VAL A 228 -2.38 6.98 0.25
CA VAL A 228 -2.63 6.41 -1.10
C VAL A 228 -4.11 6.10 -1.37
N PRO A 229 -4.91 5.55 -0.43
CA PRO A 229 -6.33 5.32 -0.66
C PRO A 229 -7.15 6.56 -1.01
N PHE A 230 -6.79 7.72 -0.45
CA PHE A 230 -7.46 8.97 -0.77
C PHE A 230 -7.19 9.38 -2.23
N PHE A 231 -5.98 9.14 -2.75
CA PHE A 231 -5.60 9.51 -4.12
C PHE A 231 -6.52 8.84 -5.14
N PHE A 232 -6.76 7.53 -5.02
CA PHE A 232 -7.58 6.82 -6.01
C PHE A 232 -9.09 6.94 -5.79
N VAL A 233 -9.54 7.45 -4.63
CA VAL A 233 -10.93 7.86 -4.41
C VAL A 233 -11.20 9.19 -5.12
N TYR A 234 -10.30 10.17 -4.99
CA TYR A 234 -10.44 11.47 -5.65
C TYR A 234 -10.04 11.47 -7.12
N ASN A 235 -9.21 10.51 -7.54
CA ASN A 235 -8.74 10.40 -8.91
C ASN A 235 -8.89 8.96 -9.45
N PRO A 236 -10.05 8.62 -10.03
CA PRO A 236 -10.29 7.32 -10.65
C PRO A 236 -9.32 6.98 -11.81
N ALA A 237 -8.59 7.95 -12.38
CA ALA A 237 -7.57 7.64 -13.39
C ALA A 237 -6.46 6.73 -12.82
N LEU A 238 -6.21 6.78 -11.50
CA LEU A 238 -5.24 5.89 -10.84
C LEU A 238 -5.70 4.43 -10.76
N ILE A 239 -7.01 4.16 -10.92
CA ILE A 239 -7.56 2.81 -11.08
C ILE A 239 -7.87 2.48 -12.54
N TRP A 240 -7.14 3.11 -13.47
CA TRP A 240 -7.27 2.89 -14.91
C TRP A 240 -8.64 3.28 -15.49
N LYS A 241 -9.34 4.23 -14.86
CA LYS A 241 -10.57 4.82 -15.39
C LYS A 241 -10.31 6.21 -15.94
N GLY A 242 -10.05 6.28 -17.24
CA GLY A 242 -9.81 7.54 -17.96
C GLY A 242 -9.06 7.29 -19.27
N THR A 243 -8.73 8.37 -19.96
CA THR A 243 -7.84 8.33 -21.12
C THR A 243 -6.41 8.01 -20.70
N LEU A 244 -5.60 7.47 -21.62
CA LEU A 244 -4.18 7.18 -21.32
C LEU A 244 -3.40 8.42 -20.88
N ALA A 245 -3.75 9.60 -21.42
CA ALA A 245 -3.14 10.86 -21.04
C ALA A 245 -3.50 11.25 -19.59
N GLU A 246 -4.78 11.11 -19.20
CA GLU A 246 -5.23 11.35 -17.82
C GLU A 246 -4.58 10.38 -16.83
N ILE A 247 -4.49 9.09 -17.19
CA ILE A 247 -3.83 8.07 -16.36
C ILE A 247 -2.35 8.40 -16.19
N GLY A 248 -1.66 8.76 -17.28
CA GLY A 248 -0.24 9.14 -17.25
C GLY A 248 0.00 10.38 -16.39
N PHE A 249 -0.81 11.42 -16.58
CA PHE A 249 -0.72 12.66 -15.81
C PHE A 249 -1.03 12.43 -14.32
N ALA A 250 -2.11 11.73 -14.02
CA ALA A 250 -2.49 11.33 -12.65
C ALA A 250 -1.40 10.53 -11.95
N THR A 251 -0.77 9.59 -12.67
CA THR A 251 0.31 8.77 -12.12
C THR A 251 1.55 9.62 -11.80
N LEU A 252 1.87 10.60 -12.66
CA LEU A 252 2.97 11.52 -12.45
C LEU A 252 2.72 12.43 -11.24
N THR A 253 1.57 13.10 -11.17
CA THR A 253 1.23 14.00 -10.05
C THR A 253 1.12 13.24 -8.74
N ALA A 254 0.52 12.05 -8.75
CA ALA A 254 0.47 11.18 -7.57
C ALA A 254 1.86 10.72 -7.12
N THR A 255 2.78 10.49 -8.05
CA THR A 255 4.17 10.14 -7.75
C THR A 255 4.90 11.30 -7.07
N VAL A 256 4.77 12.52 -7.63
CA VAL A 256 5.32 13.74 -7.04
C VAL A 256 4.74 13.97 -5.64
N GLY A 257 3.43 13.81 -5.48
CA GLY A 257 2.75 13.96 -4.19
C GLY A 257 3.23 12.94 -3.16
N THR A 258 3.38 11.68 -3.57
CA THR A 258 3.90 10.59 -2.74
C THR A 258 5.33 10.89 -2.25
N VAL A 259 6.20 11.39 -3.14
CA VAL A 259 7.58 11.79 -2.80
C VAL A 259 7.60 12.99 -1.86
N ALA A 260 6.77 14.01 -2.12
CA ALA A 260 6.67 15.19 -1.25
C ALA A 260 6.18 14.83 0.16
N LEU A 261 5.09 14.04 0.25
CA LEU A 261 4.56 13.53 1.52
C LEU A 261 5.60 12.68 2.24
N GLY A 262 6.21 11.71 1.56
CA GLY A 262 7.23 10.85 2.16
C GLY A 262 8.37 11.67 2.73
N SER A 263 8.89 12.64 1.97
CA SER A 263 9.96 13.53 2.42
C SER A 263 9.55 14.40 3.61
N ALA A 264 8.32 14.93 3.63
CA ALA A 264 7.78 15.70 4.75
C ALA A 264 7.67 14.86 6.04
N MET A 265 7.15 13.64 5.92
CA MET A 265 6.95 12.73 7.05
C MET A 265 8.28 12.25 7.63
N MET A 266 9.23 11.90 6.77
CA MET A 266 10.58 11.49 7.19
C MET A 266 11.43 12.67 7.69
N GLY A 267 11.13 13.89 7.24
CA GLY A 267 11.90 15.09 7.55
C GLY A 267 13.25 15.12 6.85
N TYR A 268 13.35 14.46 5.69
CA TYR A 268 14.57 14.35 4.90
C TYR A 268 14.21 14.31 3.41
N LEU A 269 15.02 14.97 2.58
CA LEU A 269 14.89 14.96 1.12
C LEU A 269 16.26 14.69 0.48
N MET A 270 17.16 15.68 0.50
CA MET A 270 18.60 15.48 0.26
C MET A 270 19.42 15.80 1.50
N ASP A 271 18.91 16.72 2.31
CA ASP A 271 19.36 17.01 3.66
C ASP A 271 18.14 17.12 4.61
N ARG A 272 18.40 17.23 5.91
CA ARG A 272 17.38 17.40 6.95
C ARG A 272 16.49 18.61 6.64
N LEU A 273 15.18 18.39 6.67
CA LEU A 273 14.19 19.43 6.46
C LEU A 273 13.84 20.11 7.79
N ASN A 274 13.82 21.44 7.80
CA ASN A 274 13.28 22.19 8.92
C ASN A 274 11.74 22.06 8.97
N TRP A 275 11.13 22.45 10.09
CA TRP A 275 9.68 22.33 10.28
C TRP A 275 8.86 23.05 9.19
N PHE A 276 9.31 24.22 8.74
CA PHE A 276 8.64 24.98 7.68
C PHE A 276 8.65 24.26 6.32
N SER A 277 9.81 23.74 5.90
CA SER A 277 9.94 22.94 4.66
C SER A 277 9.12 21.65 4.74
N ARG A 278 9.03 21.04 5.92
CA ARG A 278 8.16 19.86 6.15
C ARG A 278 6.69 20.22 6.02
N ALA A 279 6.23 21.29 6.67
CA ALA A 279 4.85 21.76 6.58
C ALA A 279 4.48 22.14 5.13
N LEU A 280 5.40 22.80 4.42
CA LEU A 280 5.21 23.19 3.03
C LEU A 280 5.13 21.96 2.11
N LEU A 281 6.00 20.96 2.27
CA LEU A 281 5.93 19.70 1.52
C LEU A 281 4.68 18.88 1.87
N LEU A 282 4.23 18.91 3.11
CA LEU A 282 2.99 18.27 3.53
C LEU A 282 1.79 18.91 2.84
N ALA A 283 1.71 20.25 2.84
CA ALA A 283 0.66 20.99 2.14
C ALA A 283 0.70 20.75 0.62
N ALA A 284 1.89 20.76 0.01
CA ALA A 284 2.09 20.43 -1.40
C ALA A 284 1.62 19.00 -1.72
N GLY A 285 2.03 18.04 -0.90
CA GLY A 285 1.68 16.64 -1.06
C GLY A 285 0.19 16.33 -0.88
N LEU A 286 -0.46 16.97 0.11
CA LEU A 286 -1.90 16.87 0.32
C LEU A 286 -2.69 17.59 -0.79
N GLY A 287 -2.19 18.72 -1.29
CA GLY A 287 -2.78 19.42 -2.42
C GLY A 287 -2.81 18.57 -3.69
N LEU A 288 -1.79 17.73 -3.89
CA LEU A 288 -1.68 16.79 -5.01
C LEU A 288 -2.61 15.56 -4.91
N ILE A 289 -3.36 15.39 -3.82
CA ILE A 289 -4.36 14.31 -3.68
C ILE A 289 -5.52 14.53 -4.66
N LYS A 290 -5.96 15.79 -4.80
CA LYS A 290 -7.05 16.17 -5.70
C LYS A 290 -6.45 16.74 -7.00
N PRO A 291 -6.76 16.14 -8.17
CA PRO A 291 -6.29 16.65 -9.45
C PRO A 291 -6.75 18.10 -9.66
N GLY A 292 -5.82 18.96 -10.05
CA GLY A 292 -6.10 20.36 -10.31
C GLY A 292 -4.86 21.09 -10.78
N LEU A 293 -4.95 21.81 -11.89
CA LEU A 293 -3.79 22.53 -12.47
C LEU A 293 -3.05 23.39 -11.43
N ILE A 294 -3.78 24.09 -10.56
CA ILE A 294 -3.20 24.94 -9.53
C ILE A 294 -2.49 24.12 -8.44
N SER A 295 -3.13 23.05 -7.94
CA SER A 295 -2.53 22.18 -6.93
C SER A 295 -1.32 21.41 -7.48
N ASP A 296 -1.39 21.00 -8.75
CA ASP A 296 -0.34 20.28 -9.45
C ASP A 296 0.90 21.16 -9.67
N ILE A 297 0.70 22.39 -10.15
CA ILE A 297 1.78 23.37 -10.31
C ILE A 297 2.37 23.72 -8.95
N PHE A 298 1.54 24.02 -7.95
CA PHE A 298 2.00 24.36 -6.60
C PHE A 298 2.83 23.22 -5.99
N GLY A 299 2.31 22.00 -6.02
CA GLY A 299 2.97 20.86 -5.41
C GLY A 299 4.31 20.52 -6.08
N THR A 300 4.33 20.55 -7.41
CA THR A 300 5.54 20.30 -8.20
C THR A 300 6.57 21.42 -8.03
N ALA A 301 6.14 22.68 -8.02
CA ALA A 301 7.02 23.84 -7.82
C ALA A 301 7.64 23.86 -6.42
N VAL A 302 6.87 23.52 -5.38
CA VAL A 302 7.38 23.42 -4.00
C VAL A 302 8.45 22.33 -3.89
N LEU A 303 8.18 21.13 -4.41
CA LEU A 303 9.13 20.02 -4.36
C LEU A 303 10.40 20.37 -5.15
N GLY A 304 10.24 20.83 -6.40
CA GLY A 304 11.36 21.22 -7.25
C GLY A 304 12.18 22.37 -6.66
N GLY A 305 11.51 23.38 -6.10
CA GLY A 305 12.15 24.52 -5.44
C GLY A 305 12.99 24.12 -4.24
N LEU A 306 12.48 23.21 -3.39
CA LEU A 306 13.23 22.70 -2.24
C LEU A 306 14.41 21.82 -2.65
N ILE A 307 14.26 21.01 -3.70
CA ILE A 307 15.37 20.25 -4.29
C ILE A 307 16.46 21.23 -4.77
N VAL A 308 16.10 22.22 -5.59
CA VAL A 308 17.08 23.20 -6.11
C VAL A 308 17.74 23.98 -4.97
N TYR A 309 16.99 24.37 -3.94
CA TYR A 309 17.51 25.05 -2.76
C TYR A 309 18.55 24.18 -2.03
N GLN A 310 18.19 22.95 -1.66
CA GLN A 310 19.10 22.04 -0.94
C GLN A 310 20.34 21.69 -1.79
N TYR A 311 20.17 21.47 -3.09
CA TYR A 311 21.27 21.20 -4.00
C TYR A 311 22.28 22.37 -4.05
N ARG A 312 21.80 23.61 -4.15
CA ARG A 312 22.65 24.81 -4.17
C ARG A 312 23.38 25.03 -2.84
N VAL A 313 22.70 24.80 -1.71
CA VAL A 313 23.30 24.91 -0.38
C VAL A 313 24.38 23.85 -0.17
N GLY A 314 24.08 22.59 -0.53
CA GLY A 314 25.03 21.48 -0.43
C GLY A 314 26.28 21.69 -1.29
N ARG A 315 26.11 22.20 -2.53
CA ARG A 315 27.24 22.50 -3.41
C ARG A 315 28.13 23.60 -2.87
N ARG A 316 27.55 24.71 -2.36
CA ARG A 316 28.31 25.80 -1.72
C ARG A 316 29.08 25.32 -0.49
N ALA A 317 28.51 24.43 0.32
CA ALA A 317 29.19 23.86 1.47
C ALA A 317 30.36 22.93 1.07
N ALA A 318 30.22 22.18 -0.03
CA ALA A 318 31.31 21.37 -0.59
C ALA A 318 32.43 22.24 -1.18
N GLU A 319 32.09 23.26 -1.96
CA GLU A 319 33.03 24.24 -2.52
C GLU A 319 33.83 24.95 -1.40
N ALA A 320 33.16 25.36 -0.31
CA ALA A 320 33.80 25.99 0.84
C ALA A 320 34.76 25.05 1.60
N LYS A 321 34.45 23.75 1.67
CA LYS A 321 35.35 22.74 2.28
C LYS A 321 36.62 22.52 1.44
N ILE A 322 36.48 22.50 0.12
CA ILE A 322 37.62 22.35 -0.81
C ILE A 322 38.50 23.61 -0.78
N ALA A 323 37.91 24.80 -0.67
CA ALA A 323 38.67 26.05 -0.55
C ALA A 323 39.41 26.20 0.79
N ALA A 324 38.99 25.45 1.82
CA ALA A 324 39.59 25.47 3.16
C ALA A 324 40.62 24.35 3.40
N SER A 325 40.77 23.40 2.47
CA SER A 325 41.74 22.29 2.50
C SER A 325 42.93 22.58 1.59
#